data_AF-A0A967ED68-F1
#
_entry.id   AF-A0A967ED68-F1
#
_cell.length_a   1.000
_cell.length_b   1.000
_cell.length_c   1.000
_cell.angle_alpha   90.00
_cell.angle_beta   90.00
_cell.angle_gamma   90.00
#
_symmetry.space_group_name_H-M   'P 1'
#
loop_
_entity.id
_entity.type
_entity.pdbx_description
1 polymer ?
#
loop_
_entity_poly.entity_id
_entity_poly.type
_entity_poly.pdbx_seq_one_letter_code
_entity_poly.pdbx_strand_id
1 'polypeptide(L)' 'MGLLDALPHAPRYVVCDWGYASNRFREALWERGSRPVIPTKRDEPQVACPKWIYRH' A
#
# COMPACT_ATOMS: atom_id res chain seq x y z
N MET A 1 -17.10 -6.16 -8.71
CA MET A 1 -16.44 -4.92 -8.28
C MET A 1 -15.22 -5.32 -7.47
N GLY A 2 -14.00 -5.04 -7.97
CA GLY A 2 -12.79 -5.34 -7.23
C GLY A 2 -12.59 -4.34 -6.09
N LEU A 3 -11.82 -4.71 -5.07
CA LEU A 3 -11.49 -3.82 -3.95
C LEU A 3 -10.94 -2.46 -4.41
N LEU A 4 -10.07 -2.47 -5.43
CA LEU A 4 -9.46 -1.26 -5.97
C LEU A 4 -10.44 -0.36 -6.73
N ASP A 5 -11.55 -0.90 -7.24
CA ASP A 5 -12.59 -0.13 -7.93
C ASP A 5 -13.53 0.58 -6.95
N ALA A 6 -13.53 0.15 -5.69
CA ALA A 6 -14.26 0.81 -4.61
C ALA A 6 -13.48 1.99 -4.01
N LEU A 7 -12.21 2.18 -4.39
CA LEU A 7 -11.44 3.33 -3.94
C LEU A 7 -12.03 4.62 -4.54
N PRO A 8 -12.17 5.69 -3.75
CA PRO A 8 -12.46 7.01 -4.30
C PRO A 8 -11.33 7.44 -5.26
N HIS A 9 -11.55 8.52 -6.02
CA HIS A 9 -10.58 9.10 -6.97
C HIS A 9 -9.13 8.96 -6.48
N ALA A 10 -8.20 8.62 -7.38
CA ALA A 10 -6.78 8.32 -7.14
C ALA A 10 -6.19 8.99 -5.88
N PRO A 11 -6.29 8.35 -4.70
CA PRO A 11 -5.84 8.95 -3.45
C PRO A 11 -4.31 9.03 -3.45
N ARG A 12 -3.76 10.07 -2.81
CA ARG A 12 -2.31 10.24 -2.72
C ARG A 12 -1.63 9.04 -2.05
N TYR A 13 -2.25 8.51 -1.01
CA TYR A 13 -1.77 7.36 -0.24
C TYR A 13 -2.90 6.37 0.01
N VAL A 14 -2.58 5.09 -0.08
CA VAL A 14 -3.46 4.00 0.39
C VAL A 14 -2.75 3.26 1.50
N VAL A 15 -3.30 3.36 2.71
CA VAL A 15 -2.75 2.71 3.91
C VAL A 15 -3.43 1.35 4.09
N CYS A 16 -2.65 0.29 4.22
CA CYS A 16 -3.17 -1.05 4.48
C CYS A 16 -2.33 -1.78 5.53
N ASP A 17 -2.92 -2.80 6.15
CA ASP A 17 -2.22 -3.71 7.04
C ASP A 17 -1.33 -4.72 6.28
N TRP A 18 -0.63 -5.58 7.03
CA TRP A 18 0.28 -6.61 6.50
C TRP A 18 -0.38 -7.66 5.60
N GLY A 19 -1.70 -7.84 5.66
CA GLY A 19 -2.46 -8.74 4.78
C GLY A 19 -2.41 -8.30 3.32
N TYR A 20 -2.14 -7.01 3.07
CA TYR A 20 -2.04 -6.42 1.74
C TYR A 20 -0.60 -6.24 1.24
N ALA A 21 0.39 -6.84 1.91
CA ALA A 21 1.81 -6.73 1.56
C ALA A 21 2.21 -7.44 0.25
N SER A 22 1.26 -7.76 -0.63
CA SER A 22 1.55 -8.34 -1.95
C SER A 22 2.18 -7.31 -2.88
N ASN A 23 3.26 -7.69 -3.58
CA ASN A 23 3.87 -6.83 -4.59
C ASN A 23 2.90 -6.49 -5.73
N ARG A 24 2.10 -7.45 -6.19
CA ARG A 24 1.07 -7.22 -7.21
C ARG A 24 0.03 -6.18 -6.76
N PHE A 25 -0.31 -6.17 -5.47
CA PHE A 25 -1.24 -5.19 -4.91
C PHE A 25 -0.60 -3.79 -4.86
N ARG A 26 0.67 -3.70 -4.47
CA ARG A 26 1.44 -2.45 -4.49
C ARG A 26 1.55 -1.88 -5.91
N GLU A 27 1.85 -2.72 -6.90
CA GLU A 27 1.93 -2.34 -8.32
C GLU A 27 0.58 -1.82 -8.83
N ALA A 28 -0.52 -2.52 -8.55
CA ALA A 28 -1.85 -2.09 -8.96
C ALA A 28 -2.26 -0.73 -8.34
N LEU A 29 -1.78 -0.40 -7.15
CA LEU A 29 -1.96 0.93 -6.55
C LEU A 29 -1.13 2.00 -7.27
N TRP A 30 0.12 1.69 -7.62
CA TRP A 30 0.99 2.57 -8.40
C TRP A 30 0.41 2.90 -9.78
N GLU A 31 -0.10 1.90 -10.50
CA GLU A 31 -0.75 2.06 -11.80
C GLU A 31 -1.97 2.99 -11.73
N ARG A 32 -2.67 3.01 -10.59
CA ARG A 32 -3.80 3.91 -10.32
C ARG A 32 -3.38 5.29 -9.82
N GLY A 33 -2.08 5.58 -9.79
CA GLY A 33 -1.53 6.86 -9.32
C GLY A 33 -1.54 7.04 -7.80
N SER A 34 -1.78 5.97 -7.05
CA SER A 34 -1.80 5.98 -5.59
C SER A 34 -0.49 5.44 -5.03
N ARG A 35 0.02 6.02 -3.94
CA ARG A 35 1.23 5.49 -3.29
C ARG A 35 0.84 4.45 -2.23
N PRO A 36 1.27 3.18 -2.35
CA PRO A 36 1.00 2.17 -1.35
C PRO A 36 1.78 2.46 -0.07
N VAL A 37 1.07 2.45 1.06
CA VAL A 37 1.64 2.62 2.39
C VAL A 37 1.28 1.37 3.18
N ILE A 38 2.05 0.32 2.92
CA ILE A 38 1.78 -1.03 3.40
C ILE A 38 3.06 -1.51 4.06
N PRO A 39 3.10 -1.63 5.40
CA PRO A 39 4.31 -2.02 6.08
C PRO A 39 4.78 -3.38 5.56
N THR A 40 6.09 -3.54 5.42
CA THR A 40 6.69 -4.78 4.92
C THR A 40 6.64 -5.88 5.96
N LYS A 41 6.55 -7.13 5.50
CA LYS A 41 6.81 -8.28 6.36
C LYS A 41 8.30 -8.32 6.73
N ARG A 42 8.62 -9.04 7.81
CA ARG A 42 9.98 -9.11 8.38
C ARG A 42 11.02 -9.59 7.36
N ASP A 43 10.62 -10.48 6.46
CA ASP A 43 11.49 -11.11 5.45
C ASP A 43 11.38 -10.44 4.06
N GLU A 44 10.67 -9.32 3.95
CA GLU A 44 10.56 -8.56 2.71
C GLU A 44 11.54 -7.38 2.69
N PRO A 45 12.09 -7.04 1.51
CA PRO A 45 12.90 -5.83 1.38
C PRO A 45 12.09 -4.62 1.83
N GLN A 46 12.70 -3.75 2.63
CA GLN A 46 12.04 -2.53 3.12
C GLN A 46 11.54 -1.69 1.94
N VAL A 47 10.22 -1.57 1.83
CA VAL A 47 9.56 -0.61 0.97
C VAL A 47 9.45 0.67 1.79
N ALA A 48 9.90 1.80 1.23
CA ALA A 48 9.92 3.08 1.91
C ALA A 48 8.51 3.53 2.31
N CYS A 49 8.08 3.14 3.51
CA CYS A 49 6.89 3.66 4.15
C CYS A 49 7.26 4.91 4.97
N PRO A 50 6.41 5.94 4.99
CA PRO A 50 6.62 7.09 5.85
C PRO A 50 6.72 6.68 7.32
N LYS A 51 7.62 7.32 8.08
CA LYS A 51 7.86 6.97 9.49
C LYS A 51 6.61 7.03 10.37
N TRP A 52 5.67 7.94 10.08
CA TRP A 52 4.43 8.14 10.84
C TRP A 52 3.47 6.93 10.82
N ILE A 53 3.70 5.96 9.93
CA ILE A 53 2.91 4.73 9.84
C ILE A 53 3.35 3.70 10.87
N TYR A 54 4.62 3.69 11.25
CA TYR A 54 5.13 2.75 12.22
C TYR A 54 4.74 3.23 13.62
N ARG A 55 4.06 2.36 14.38
CA ARG A 55 3.82 2.59 15.80
C ARG A 55 5.18 2.49 16.52
N HIS A 56 5.53 3.54 17.25
CA HIS A 56 6.71 3.58 18.12
C HIS A 56 6.56 2.60 19.29
#